data_AF-A0A9Q3B8G4-F1
#
_entry.id   AF-A0A9Q3B8G4-F1
#
_cell.length_a   1.000
_cell.length_b   1.000
_cell.length_c   1.000
_cell.angle_alpha   90.00
_cell.angle_beta   90.00
_cell.angle_gamma   90.00
#
_symmetry.space_group_name_H-M   'P 1'
#
loop_
_entity.id
_entity.type
_entity.pdbx_description
1 polymer ?
#
loop_
_entity_poly.entity_id
_entity_poly.type
_entity_poly.pdbx_seq_one_letter_code
_entity_poly.pdbx_strand_id
1 'polypeptide(L)'
;MISKWGKVESERRHRKYSLTRLFNQTQQEGGVKSLYQYRKCIGEYDIISKYPLKYWYIKKENDYHEYVFDYLSPEIRSSVTKEMIKDREMVQARDGGYILPEMDILRNYNEAELEVAVVIKGKSQLSKSDEIKSRKKTRFEDEIWVEIIKQMRDITKKIKNPPVQEAHVNEVSKEVNPMKDVLDHLKNQQRLLIHQRWSGRINQTHKDRA
;
A
#
# COMPACT_ATOMS: atom_id res chain seq x y z
N MET A 1 -41.71 -19.78 34.78
CA MET A 1 -40.41 -20.38 35.16
C MET A 1 -39.36 -19.92 34.16
N ILE A 2 -38.42 -19.06 34.58
CA ILE A 2 -37.35 -18.56 33.71
C ILE A 2 -36.15 -19.49 33.87
N SER A 3 -35.75 -20.16 32.80
CA SER A 3 -34.58 -21.04 32.75
C SER A 3 -33.29 -20.24 32.91
N LYS A 4 -32.82 -20.07 34.15
CA LYS A 4 -31.45 -19.60 34.45
C LYS A 4 -30.45 -20.76 34.35
N TRP A 5 -30.48 -21.49 33.26
CA TRP A 5 -29.46 -22.50 32.97
C TRP A 5 -28.37 -21.86 32.12
N GLY A 6 -27.16 -21.75 32.68
CA GLY A 6 -25.96 -21.97 31.86
C GLY A 6 -25.02 -20.81 31.55
N LYS A 7 -25.09 -19.64 32.18
CA LYS A 7 -23.85 -18.83 32.33
C LYS A 7 -23.01 -19.45 33.45
N VAL A 8 -22.58 -20.70 33.27
CA VAL A 8 -21.51 -21.26 34.09
C VAL A 8 -20.24 -20.57 33.60
N GLU A 9 -19.92 -19.47 34.28
CA GLU A 9 -18.68 -18.71 34.29
C GLU A 9 -17.59 -19.22 33.32
N SER A 10 -17.36 -18.49 32.23
CA SER A 10 -16.12 -18.63 31.43
C SER A 10 -14.87 -18.51 32.31
N GLU A 11 -14.96 -17.81 33.45
CA GLU A 11 -13.90 -17.66 34.44
C GLU A 11 -13.35 -19.00 34.98
N ARG A 12 -14.17 -20.07 35.07
CA ARG A 12 -13.70 -21.38 35.59
C ARG A 12 -12.79 -22.13 34.62
N ARG A 13 -12.70 -21.73 33.34
CA ARG A 13 -11.84 -22.39 32.34
C ARG A 13 -10.42 -21.84 32.29
N HIS A 14 -10.20 -20.64 32.83
CA HIS A 14 -8.92 -19.96 32.69
C HIS A 14 -8.03 -20.22 33.91
N ARG A 15 -6.74 -20.38 33.67
CA ARG A 15 -5.69 -20.66 34.66
C ARG A 15 -4.62 -19.57 34.55
N LYS A 16 -3.70 -19.55 35.52
CA LYS A 16 -2.55 -18.63 35.55
C LYS A 16 -1.82 -18.50 34.19
N TYR A 17 -1.64 -19.60 33.47
CA TYR A 17 -0.90 -19.64 32.19
C TYR A 17 -1.78 -19.51 30.95
N SER A 18 -3.07 -19.21 31.08
CA SER A 18 -3.98 -19.13 29.94
C SER A 18 -3.64 -18.00 28.97
N LEU A 19 -3.20 -16.83 29.46
CA LEU A 19 -2.76 -15.72 28.61
C LEU A 19 -1.48 -16.04 27.85
N THR A 20 -0.48 -16.59 28.53
CA THR A 20 0.77 -17.02 27.89
C THR A 20 0.52 -18.09 26.84
N ARG A 21 -0.42 -19.01 27.08
CA ARG A 21 -0.83 -20.02 26.09
C ARG A 21 -1.49 -19.38 24.87
N LEU A 22 -2.44 -18.47 25.08
CA LEU A 22 -3.10 -17.72 24.01
C LEU A 22 -2.05 -16.99 23.16
N PHE A 23 -1.13 -16.29 23.83
CA PHE A 23 -0.01 -15.60 23.20
C PHE A 23 0.85 -16.50 22.33
N ASN A 24 1.37 -17.58 22.89
CA ASN A 24 2.24 -18.50 22.17
C ASN A 24 1.53 -19.11 20.95
N GLN A 25 0.24 -19.43 21.08
CA GLN A 25 -0.56 -19.93 19.96
C GLN A 25 -0.66 -18.90 18.83
N THR A 26 -1.01 -17.66 19.16
CA THR A 26 -1.11 -16.58 18.15
C THR A 26 0.24 -16.27 17.50
N GLN A 27 1.35 -16.35 18.24
CA GLN A 27 2.69 -16.21 17.67
C GLN A 27 3.05 -17.36 16.73
N GLN A 28 2.72 -18.60 17.09
CA GLN A 28 2.94 -19.76 16.22
C GLN A 28 2.17 -19.65 14.90
N GLU A 29 1.00 -19.02 14.91
CA GLU A 29 0.20 -18.72 13.72
C GLU A 29 0.76 -17.56 12.87
N GLY A 30 1.87 -16.94 13.30
CA GLY A 30 2.54 -15.85 12.59
C GLY A 30 2.02 -14.45 12.94
N GLY A 31 1.33 -14.32 14.07
CA GLY A 31 0.77 -13.07 14.57
C GLY A 31 -0.50 -12.63 13.85
N VAL A 32 -1.19 -11.68 14.44
CA VAL A 32 -2.43 -11.09 13.94
C VAL A 32 -2.14 -10.23 12.72
N LYS A 33 -2.82 -10.52 11.61
CA LYS A 33 -2.67 -9.79 10.33
C LYS A 33 -3.95 -9.11 9.85
N SER A 34 -5.06 -9.32 10.55
CA SER A 34 -6.39 -8.86 10.16
C SER A 34 -7.13 -8.26 11.35
N LEU A 35 -7.93 -7.22 11.08
CA LEU A 35 -8.78 -6.57 12.08
C LEU A 35 -9.72 -7.55 12.79
N TYR A 36 -10.26 -8.52 12.05
CA TYR A 36 -11.13 -9.55 12.64
C TYR A 36 -10.38 -10.43 13.65
N GLN A 37 -9.17 -10.86 13.29
CA GLN A 37 -8.32 -11.65 14.18
C GLN A 37 -7.95 -10.85 15.42
N TYR A 38 -7.63 -9.56 15.26
CA TYR A 38 -7.31 -8.68 16.37
C TYR A 38 -8.46 -8.54 17.36
N ARG A 39 -9.66 -8.18 16.88
CA ARG A 39 -10.85 -8.05 17.74
C ARG A 39 -11.19 -9.35 18.45
N LYS A 40 -11.00 -10.49 17.78
CA LYS A 40 -11.15 -11.81 18.42
C LYS A 40 -10.13 -12.03 19.52
N CYS A 41 -8.84 -11.79 19.26
CA CYS A 41 -7.76 -11.92 20.25
C CYS A 41 -7.97 -10.99 21.45
N ILE A 42 -8.41 -9.75 21.22
CA ILE A 42 -8.73 -8.80 22.29
C ILE A 42 -9.93 -9.28 23.13
N GLY A 43 -11.00 -9.75 22.49
CA GLY A 43 -12.13 -10.31 23.22
C GLY A 43 -11.76 -11.53 24.07
N GLU A 44 -10.90 -12.42 23.55
CA GLU A 44 -10.37 -13.55 24.33
C GLU A 44 -9.45 -13.09 25.46
N TYR A 45 -8.59 -12.10 25.21
CA TYR A 45 -7.73 -11.48 26.22
C TYR A 45 -8.56 -10.89 27.36
N ASP A 46 -9.58 -10.09 27.07
CA ASP A 46 -10.46 -9.45 28.07
C ASP A 46 -11.22 -10.45 28.93
N ILE A 47 -11.51 -11.64 28.39
CA ILE A 47 -12.15 -12.72 29.14
C ILE A 47 -11.12 -13.42 30.03
N ILE A 48 -9.93 -13.70 29.51
CA ILE A 48 -8.90 -14.46 30.23
C ILE A 48 -8.24 -13.60 31.32
N SER A 49 -8.00 -12.31 31.08
CA SER A 49 -7.32 -11.37 31.99
C SER A 49 -8.08 -11.13 33.29
N LYS A 50 -9.40 -11.34 33.30
CA LYS A 50 -10.24 -11.30 34.52
C LYS A 50 -9.77 -12.28 35.58
N TYR A 51 -9.29 -13.47 35.18
CA TYR A 51 -8.80 -14.47 36.13
C TYR A 51 -7.57 -13.96 36.91
N PRO A 52 -6.44 -13.62 36.27
CA PRO A 52 -5.26 -13.18 37.01
C PRO A 52 -5.46 -11.87 37.80
N LEU A 53 -6.33 -10.97 37.35
CA LEU A 53 -6.72 -9.78 38.11
C LEU A 53 -7.50 -10.15 39.38
N LYS A 54 -8.51 -11.04 39.26
CA LYS A 54 -9.35 -11.49 40.39
C LYS A 54 -8.57 -12.25 41.45
N TYR A 55 -7.57 -13.03 41.04
CA TYR A 55 -6.74 -13.85 41.94
C TYR A 55 -5.42 -13.17 42.32
N TRP A 56 -5.27 -11.87 42.08
CA TRP A 56 -4.11 -11.06 42.49
C TRP A 56 -2.76 -11.59 42.01
N TYR A 57 -2.75 -12.34 40.91
CA TYR A 57 -1.49 -12.67 40.25
C TYR A 57 -0.83 -11.42 39.66
N ILE A 58 -1.60 -10.32 39.55
CA ILE A 58 -1.28 -9.07 38.88
C ILE A 58 -1.95 -7.93 39.61
N LYS A 59 -1.33 -6.74 39.57
CA LYS A 59 -1.83 -5.55 40.24
C LYS A 59 -2.62 -4.64 39.32
N LYS A 60 -2.25 -4.56 38.03
CA LYS A 60 -2.91 -3.71 37.05
C LYS A 60 -3.09 -4.42 35.72
N GLU A 61 -4.13 -4.07 34.97
CA GLU A 61 -4.35 -4.58 33.62
C GLU A 61 -3.18 -4.24 32.68
N ASN A 62 -2.52 -3.12 32.92
CA ASN A 62 -1.38 -2.65 32.13
C ASN A 62 -0.16 -3.57 32.21
N ASP A 63 -0.06 -4.44 33.22
CA ASP A 63 1.06 -5.39 33.37
C ASP A 63 1.14 -6.41 32.21
N TYR A 64 0.15 -6.39 31.30
CA TYR A 64 0.05 -7.28 30.15
C TYR A 64 -0.07 -6.58 28.79
N HIS A 65 0.17 -5.27 28.73
CA HIS A 65 0.16 -4.54 27.46
C HIS A 65 1.17 -5.05 26.43
N GLU A 66 2.29 -5.63 26.88
CA GLU A 66 3.26 -6.30 26.04
C GLU A 66 2.63 -7.48 25.26
N TYR A 67 1.76 -8.26 25.89
CA TYR A 67 1.07 -9.37 25.21
C TYR A 67 0.14 -8.86 24.11
N VAL A 68 -0.55 -7.74 24.35
CA VAL A 68 -1.44 -7.14 23.36
C VAL A 68 -0.68 -6.62 22.16
N PHE A 69 0.46 -5.97 22.40
CA PHE A 69 1.34 -5.50 21.35
C PHE A 69 1.97 -6.66 20.58
N ASP A 70 2.41 -7.68 21.31
CA ASP A 70 3.08 -8.81 20.72
C ASP A 70 2.13 -9.71 19.93
N TYR A 71 0.80 -9.68 20.15
CA TYR A 71 -0.15 -10.40 19.29
C TYR A 71 -0.02 -10.03 17.81
N LEU A 72 0.41 -8.80 17.50
CA LEU A 72 0.56 -8.33 16.13
C LEU A 72 1.66 -9.06 15.38
N SER A 73 1.46 -9.23 14.07
CA SER A 73 2.54 -9.66 13.18
C SER A 73 3.72 -8.67 13.22
N PRO A 74 4.96 -9.13 12.99
CA PRO A 74 6.13 -8.24 13.05
C PRO A 74 6.05 -7.03 12.11
N GLU A 75 5.40 -7.19 10.95
CA GLU A 75 5.17 -6.13 9.97
C GLU A 75 4.28 -5.03 10.53
N ILE A 76 3.13 -5.40 11.09
CA ILE A 76 2.16 -4.45 11.65
C ILE A 76 2.72 -3.83 12.92
N ARG A 77 3.36 -4.63 13.78
CA ARG A 77 4.04 -4.16 14.99
C ARG A 77 5.04 -3.05 14.67
N SER A 78 5.89 -3.26 13.67
CA SER A 78 6.87 -2.27 13.23
C SER A 78 6.23 -0.99 12.70
N SER A 79 5.06 -1.09 12.07
CA SER A 79 4.31 0.08 11.57
C SER A 79 3.69 0.86 12.73
N VAL A 80 3.00 0.17 13.65
CA VAL A 80 2.45 0.75 14.87
C VAL A 80 3.53 1.46 15.69
N THR A 81 4.69 0.83 15.91
CA THR A 81 5.81 1.45 16.65
C THR A 81 6.21 2.77 16.03
N LYS A 82 6.30 2.85 14.70
CA LYS A 82 6.71 4.07 14.00
C LYS A 82 5.71 5.21 14.21
N GLU A 83 4.42 4.92 14.10
CA GLU A 83 3.38 5.92 14.32
C GLU A 83 3.33 6.35 15.79
N MET A 84 3.45 5.43 16.76
CA MET A 84 3.51 5.78 18.17
C MET A 84 4.73 6.63 18.55
N ILE A 85 5.91 6.33 17.99
CA ILE A 85 7.11 7.16 18.20
C ILE A 85 6.92 8.54 17.60
N LYS A 86 6.35 8.62 16.38
CA LYS A 86 6.07 9.87 15.68
C LYS A 86 5.12 10.77 16.47
N ASP A 87 4.12 10.18 17.10
CA ASP A 87 3.15 10.90 17.93
C ASP A 87 3.64 11.15 19.38
N ARG A 88 4.86 10.68 19.71
CA ARG A 88 5.51 10.79 21.04
C ARG A 88 4.78 10.08 22.18
N GLU A 89 4.01 9.05 21.84
CA GLU A 89 3.30 8.21 22.81
C GLU A 89 4.23 7.22 23.51
N MET A 90 5.32 6.81 22.84
CA MET A 90 6.37 5.98 23.46
C MET A 90 7.43 6.83 24.13
N VAL A 91 7.59 6.66 25.45
CA VAL A 91 8.62 7.37 26.23
C VAL A 91 9.95 6.65 26.10
N GLN A 92 11.01 7.39 25.76
CA GLN A 92 12.36 6.81 25.75
C GLN A 92 12.85 6.55 27.17
N ALA A 93 13.24 5.32 27.44
CA ALA A 93 13.86 4.91 28.69
C ALA A 93 15.34 5.35 28.75
N ARG A 94 15.91 5.33 29.96
CA ARG A 94 17.30 5.77 30.21
C ARG A 94 18.35 4.88 29.55
N ASP A 95 18.00 3.65 29.22
CA ASP A 95 18.82 2.67 28.49
C ASP A 95 18.74 2.84 26.96
N GLY A 96 17.96 3.81 26.48
CA GLY A 96 17.73 4.06 25.05
C GLY A 96 16.61 3.22 24.45
N GLY A 97 15.96 2.33 25.24
CA GLY A 97 14.76 1.63 24.84
C GLY A 97 13.52 2.52 24.82
N TYR A 98 12.38 1.99 24.38
CA TYR A 98 11.09 2.69 24.41
C TYR A 98 10.11 1.96 25.32
N ILE A 99 9.44 2.72 26.18
CA ILE A 99 8.40 2.24 27.08
C ILE A 99 7.08 2.26 26.31
N LEU A 100 6.33 1.16 26.37
CA LEU A 100 5.00 1.07 25.79
C LEU A 100 4.00 1.97 26.52
N PRO A 101 3.08 2.61 25.79
CA PRO A 101 2.01 3.41 26.39
C PRO A 101 0.99 2.52 27.12
N GLU A 102 0.00 3.18 27.74
CA GLU A 102 -1.10 2.49 28.41
C GLU A 102 -1.93 1.63 27.44
N MET A 103 -2.59 0.61 27.98
CA MET A 103 -3.40 -0.36 27.24
C MET A 103 -4.40 0.27 26.26
N ASP A 104 -5.10 1.33 26.67
CA ASP A 104 -6.14 1.94 25.83
C ASP A 104 -5.54 2.63 24.61
N ILE A 105 -4.43 3.36 24.80
CA ILE A 105 -3.68 4.00 23.72
C ILE A 105 -3.16 2.91 22.78
N LEU A 106 -2.58 1.84 23.33
CA LEU A 106 -2.07 0.71 22.55
C LEU A 106 -3.14 0.05 21.68
N ARG A 107 -4.34 -0.20 22.23
CA ARG A 107 -5.45 -0.79 21.48
C ARG A 107 -5.86 0.11 20.31
N ASN A 108 -5.97 1.42 20.55
CA ASN A 108 -6.38 2.38 19.52
C ASN A 108 -5.42 2.40 18.32
N TYR A 109 -4.11 2.47 18.57
CA TYR A 109 -3.12 2.46 17.50
C TYR A 109 -3.10 1.13 16.73
N ASN A 110 -3.25 0.01 17.43
CA ASN A 110 -3.31 -1.31 16.80
C ASN A 110 -4.54 -1.44 15.90
N GLU A 111 -5.72 -1.02 16.37
CA GLU A 111 -6.94 -1.03 15.57
C GLU A 111 -6.83 -0.09 14.36
N ALA A 112 -6.33 1.14 14.56
CA ALA A 112 -6.16 2.10 13.48
C ALA A 112 -5.24 1.56 12.38
N GLU A 113 -4.11 0.95 12.74
CA GLU A 113 -3.18 0.39 11.75
C GLU A 113 -3.79 -0.79 10.99
N LEU A 114 -4.56 -1.64 11.68
CA LEU A 114 -5.25 -2.76 11.05
C LEU A 114 -6.39 -2.30 10.13
N GLU A 115 -7.10 -1.23 10.49
CA GLU A 115 -8.11 -0.60 9.64
C GLU A 115 -7.48 0.02 8.39
N VAL A 116 -6.37 0.74 8.54
CA VAL A 116 -5.57 1.26 7.43
C VAL A 116 -5.11 0.13 6.52
N ALA A 117 -4.62 -0.97 7.07
CA ALA A 117 -4.21 -2.15 6.30
C ALA A 117 -5.37 -2.77 5.50
N VAL A 118 -6.60 -2.77 6.04
CA VAL A 118 -7.81 -3.20 5.32
C VAL A 118 -8.12 -2.25 4.17
N VAL A 119 -8.07 -0.93 4.40
CA VAL A 119 -8.34 0.09 3.37
C VAL A 119 -7.30 0.03 2.25
N ILE A 120 -6.02 -0.10 2.58
CA ILE A 120 -4.94 -0.20 1.59
C ILE A 120 -5.08 -1.48 0.76
N LYS A 121 -5.39 -2.63 1.39
CA LYS A 121 -5.66 -3.87 0.66
C LYS A 121 -6.89 -3.76 -0.23
N GLY A 122 -7.97 -3.13 0.24
CA GLY A 122 -9.17 -2.86 -0.56
C GLY A 122 -8.88 -1.95 -1.76
N LYS A 123 -8.12 -0.86 -1.56
CA LYS A 123 -7.65 0.04 -2.62
C LYS A 123 -6.72 -0.67 -3.60
N SER A 124 -5.86 -1.59 -3.14
CA SER A 124 -4.98 -2.38 -4.01
C SER A 124 -5.72 -3.39 -4.88
N GLN A 125 -6.90 -3.87 -4.44
CA GLN A 125 -7.76 -4.74 -5.24
C GLN A 125 -8.54 -3.94 -6.28
N LEU A 126 -9.00 -2.74 -5.93
CA LEU A 126 -9.59 -1.78 -6.87
C LEU A 126 -8.57 -1.31 -7.92
N SER A 127 -7.35 -0.98 -7.50
CA SER A 127 -6.28 -0.51 -8.40
C SER A 127 -5.80 -1.58 -9.37
N LYS A 128 -5.81 -2.87 -8.99
CA LYS A 128 -5.51 -3.97 -9.94
C LYS A 128 -6.55 -4.07 -11.06
N SER A 129 -7.82 -3.78 -10.79
CA SER A 129 -8.87 -3.75 -11.82
C SER A 129 -8.75 -2.53 -12.74
N ASP A 130 -8.32 -1.39 -12.22
CA ASP A 130 -8.10 -0.17 -13.00
C ASP A 130 -6.76 -0.17 -13.76
N GLU A 131 -5.71 -0.81 -13.24
CA GLU A 131 -4.44 -1.04 -13.92
C GLU A 131 -4.62 -1.93 -15.16
N ILE A 132 -5.50 -2.94 -15.12
CA ILE A 132 -5.75 -3.79 -16.31
C ILE A 132 -6.40 -2.98 -17.45
N LYS A 133 -7.21 -1.96 -17.13
CA LYS A 133 -7.81 -1.06 -18.12
C LYS A 133 -6.84 0.04 -18.58
N SER A 134 -6.01 0.59 -17.68
CA SER A 134 -5.03 1.62 -18.04
C SER A 134 -3.85 1.06 -18.83
N ARG A 135 -3.39 -0.15 -18.50
CA ARG A 135 -2.24 -0.83 -19.14
C ARG A 135 -2.51 -1.29 -20.58
N LYS A 136 -3.78 -1.50 -20.94
CA LYS A 136 -4.18 -1.74 -22.34
C LYS A 136 -4.19 -0.45 -23.17
N LYS A 137 -4.52 0.69 -22.56
CA LYS A 137 -4.53 2.00 -23.22
C LYS A 137 -3.12 2.55 -23.43
N THR A 138 -2.25 2.44 -22.42
CA THR A 138 -0.84 2.87 -22.53
C THR A 138 -0.04 2.04 -23.52
N ARG A 139 -0.26 0.72 -23.60
CA ARG A 139 0.49 -0.14 -24.54
C ARG A 139 0.23 0.18 -26.01
N PHE A 140 -1.00 0.54 -26.38
CA PHE A 140 -1.35 0.92 -27.76
C PHE A 140 -0.79 2.29 -28.15
N GLU A 141 -0.85 3.26 -27.23
CA GLU A 141 -0.28 4.60 -27.45
C GLU A 141 1.26 4.53 -27.53
N ASP A 142 1.93 3.73 -26.69
CA ASP A 142 3.39 3.53 -26.70
C ASP A 142 3.90 2.88 -27.99
N GLU A 143 3.13 1.97 -28.60
CA GLU A 143 3.46 1.37 -29.90
C GLU A 143 3.42 2.40 -31.05
N ILE A 144 2.42 3.29 -31.05
CA ILE A 144 2.30 4.40 -32.02
C ILE A 144 3.47 5.38 -31.87
N TRP A 145 3.84 5.72 -30.63
CA TRP A 145 4.97 6.58 -30.33
C TRP A 145 6.31 6.05 -30.85
N VAL A 146 6.56 4.76 -30.65
CA VAL A 146 7.78 4.10 -31.10
C VAL A 146 7.87 4.08 -32.63
N GLU A 147 6.75 3.84 -33.32
CA GLU A 147 6.70 3.83 -34.78
C GLU A 147 6.92 5.23 -35.37
N ILE A 148 6.29 6.28 -34.83
CA ILE A 148 6.51 7.67 -35.27
C ILE A 148 7.98 8.08 -35.12
N ILE A 149 8.60 7.77 -33.98
CA ILE A 149 10.03 8.10 -33.74
C ILE A 149 10.93 7.37 -34.73
N LYS A 150 10.61 6.12 -35.08
CA LYS A 150 11.35 5.32 -36.06
C LYS A 150 11.24 5.94 -37.46
N GLN A 151 10.03 6.30 -37.89
CA GLN A 151 9.80 6.94 -39.20
C GLN A 151 10.53 8.28 -39.32
N MET A 152 10.50 9.12 -38.29
CA MET A 152 11.23 10.39 -38.27
C MET A 152 12.74 10.18 -38.41
N ARG A 153 13.29 9.17 -37.73
CA ARG A 153 14.71 8.82 -37.81
C ARG A 153 15.11 8.38 -39.21
N ASP A 154 14.30 7.54 -39.85
CA ASP A 154 14.59 7.02 -41.18
C ASP A 154 14.47 8.10 -42.27
N ILE A 155 13.47 8.98 -42.18
CA ILE A 155 13.34 10.15 -43.08
C ILE A 155 14.51 11.12 -42.88
N THR A 156 14.90 11.39 -41.63
CA THR A 156 16.04 12.27 -41.33
C THR A 156 17.34 11.71 -41.92
N LYS A 157 17.55 10.39 -41.88
CA LYS A 157 18.69 9.73 -42.52
C LYS A 157 18.67 9.86 -44.04
N LYS A 158 17.50 9.70 -44.68
CA LYS A 158 17.33 9.86 -46.14
C LYS A 158 17.55 11.30 -46.60
N ILE A 159 17.15 12.30 -45.81
CA ILE A 159 17.42 13.71 -46.11
C ILE A 159 18.93 14.02 -45.98
N LYS A 160 19.61 13.44 -44.97
CA LYS A 160 21.04 13.67 -44.74
C LYS A 160 21.93 13.00 -45.81
N ASN A 161 21.50 11.84 -46.29
CA ASN A 161 22.18 11.08 -47.34
C ASN A 161 21.18 10.81 -48.48
N PRO A 162 20.93 11.79 -49.38
CA PRO A 162 20.05 11.56 -50.52
C PRO A 162 20.62 10.44 -51.40
N PRO A 163 19.78 9.53 -51.94
CA PRO A 163 20.25 8.50 -52.85
C PRO A 163 20.76 9.17 -54.12
N VAL A 164 22.08 9.27 -54.26
CA VAL A 164 22.71 9.82 -55.47
C VAL A 164 22.57 8.81 -56.59
N GLN A 165 21.52 8.96 -57.39
CA GLN A 165 21.61 8.64 -58.82
C GLN A 165 21.79 9.98 -59.51
N GLU A 166 22.82 10.09 -60.34
CA GLU A 166 23.29 11.33 -60.97
C GLU A 166 22.14 12.17 -61.53
N ALA A 167 21.73 13.19 -60.78
CA ALA A 167 20.59 14.04 -61.11
C ALA A 167 20.90 15.49 -60.74
N HIS A 168 20.57 16.40 -61.64
CA HIS A 168 20.82 17.83 -61.53
C HIS A 168 20.23 18.41 -60.23
N VAL A 169 20.86 19.45 -59.67
CA VAL A 169 20.49 20.12 -58.40
C VAL A 169 18.99 20.45 -58.26
N ASN A 170 18.30 20.66 -59.39
CA ASN A 170 16.86 20.93 -59.45
C ASN A 170 15.97 19.69 -59.19
N GLU A 171 16.43 18.48 -59.44
CA GLU A 171 15.69 17.23 -59.20
C GLU A 171 15.82 16.77 -57.74
N VAL A 172 17.01 16.87 -57.15
CA VAL A 172 17.22 16.61 -55.71
C VAL A 172 16.35 17.52 -54.85
N SER A 173 16.15 18.77 -55.28
CA SER A 173 15.26 19.72 -54.60
C SER A 173 13.78 19.31 -54.67
N LYS A 174 13.35 18.65 -55.75
CA LYS A 174 11.97 18.14 -55.90
C LYS A 174 11.69 16.93 -55.00
N GLU A 175 12.70 16.12 -54.69
CA GLU A 175 12.56 14.95 -53.81
C GLU A 175 12.74 15.28 -52.32
N VAL A 176 13.62 16.21 -51.98
CA VAL A 176 13.94 16.54 -50.58
C VAL A 176 12.87 17.41 -49.93
N ASN A 177 12.23 18.33 -50.67
CA ASN A 177 11.19 19.21 -50.15
C ASN A 177 9.95 18.46 -49.60
N PRO A 178 9.32 17.51 -50.32
CA PRO A 178 8.19 16.77 -49.78
C PRO A 178 8.58 15.90 -48.56
N MET A 179 9.83 15.41 -48.48
CA MET A 179 10.30 14.69 -47.29
C MET A 179 10.45 15.58 -46.06
N LYS A 180 10.78 16.86 -46.24
CA LYS A 180 10.79 17.86 -45.14
C LYS A 180 9.37 18.15 -44.64
N ASP A 181 8.40 18.28 -45.55
CA ASP A 181 7.00 18.50 -45.20
C ASP A 181 6.42 17.32 -44.40
N VAL A 182 6.74 16.08 -44.81
CA VAL A 182 6.37 14.86 -44.07
C VAL A 182 7.03 14.82 -42.68
N LEU A 183 8.31 15.20 -42.59
CA LEU A 183 9.03 15.26 -41.31
C LEU A 183 8.40 16.28 -40.35
N ASP A 184 7.97 17.43 -40.86
CA ASP A 184 7.32 18.47 -40.05
C ASP A 184 5.90 18.07 -39.64
N HIS A 185 5.17 17.34 -40.49
CA HIS A 185 3.90 16.72 -40.10
C HIS A 185 4.08 15.72 -38.95
N LEU A 186 5.09 14.84 -39.02
CA LEU A 186 5.39 13.88 -37.96
C LEU A 186 5.84 14.56 -36.66
N LYS A 187 6.61 15.66 -36.73
CA LYS A 187 6.95 16.48 -35.54
C LYS A 187 5.69 17.07 -34.88
N ASN A 188 4.73 17.52 -35.69
CA ASN A 188 3.47 18.06 -35.16
C ASN A 188 2.60 16.97 -34.51
N GLN A 189 2.51 15.77 -35.10
CA GLN A 189 1.86 14.62 -34.48
C GLN A 189 2.54 14.23 -33.16
N GLN A 190 3.88 14.22 -33.14
CA GLN A 190 4.68 13.99 -31.93
C GLN A 190 4.32 15.00 -30.82
N ARG A 191 4.23 16.29 -31.15
CA ARG A 191 3.86 17.34 -30.17
C ARG A 191 2.45 17.17 -29.62
N LEU A 192 1.48 16.83 -30.48
CA LEU A 192 0.09 16.61 -30.08
C LEU A 192 -0.05 15.43 -29.13
N LEU A 193 0.60 14.31 -29.43
CA LEU A 193 0.58 13.14 -28.57
C LEU A 193 1.25 13.45 -27.21
N ILE A 194 2.34 14.25 -27.19
CA ILE A 194 3.00 14.68 -25.94
C ILE A 194 1.98 15.49 -25.13
N HIS A 195 1.32 16.46 -25.75
CA HIS A 195 0.32 17.29 -25.08
C HIS A 195 -0.86 16.47 -24.53
N GLN A 196 -1.35 15.48 -25.27
CA GLN A 196 -2.37 14.54 -24.80
C GLN A 196 -1.90 13.72 -23.59
N ARG A 197 -0.63 13.28 -23.58
CA ARG A 197 -0.01 12.57 -22.45
C ARG A 197 0.11 13.45 -21.20
N TRP A 198 0.49 14.72 -21.34
CA TRP A 198 0.61 15.66 -20.21
C TRP A 198 -0.77 16.08 -19.67
N SER A 199 -1.75 16.34 -20.53
CA SER A 199 -3.11 16.70 -20.11
C SER A 199 -3.87 15.54 -19.44
N GLY A 200 -3.69 14.30 -19.90
CA GLY A 200 -4.25 13.12 -19.25
C GLY A 200 -3.69 12.89 -17.83
N ARG A 201 -2.40 13.17 -17.62
CA ARG A 201 -1.73 13.02 -16.32
C ARG A 201 -2.20 14.06 -15.29
N ILE A 202 -2.50 15.29 -15.71
CA ILE A 202 -3.01 16.38 -14.84
C ILE A 202 -4.44 16.09 -14.37
N ASN A 203 -5.29 15.54 -15.24
CA ASN A 203 -6.67 15.20 -14.89
C ASN A 203 -6.78 13.99 -13.92
N GLN A 204 -5.79 13.10 -13.89
CA GLN A 204 -5.70 12.05 -12.86
C GLN A 204 -5.36 12.64 -11.49
N THR A 205 -4.40 13.57 -11.40
CA THR A 205 -3.96 14.14 -10.12
C THR A 205 -4.99 15.04 -9.42
N HIS A 206 -5.95 15.60 -10.17
CA HIS A 206 -7.04 16.38 -9.59
C HIS A 206 -8.21 15.52 -9.08
N LYS A 207 -8.35 14.29 -9.58
CA LYS A 207 -9.41 13.36 -9.16
C LYS A 207 -9.07 12.61 -7.87
N ASP A 208 -7.79 12.48 -7.55
CA ASP A 208 -7.29 11.88 -6.30
C ASP A 208 -7.26 12.86 -5.11
N ARG A 209 -7.68 14.13 -5.31
CA ARG A 209 -7.67 15.21 -4.30
C ARG A 209 -9.06 15.77 -3.94
N ALA A 210 -10.14 15.20 -4.46
CA ALA A 210 -11.53 15.52 -4.10
C ALA A 210 -12.19 14.29 -3.45
#